data_AF-A0A938GX16-F1
#
_entry.id   AF-A0A938GX16-F1
#
_cell.length_a   1.000
_cell.length_b   1.000
_cell.length_c   1.000
_cell.angle_alpha   90.00
_cell.angle_beta   90.00
_cell.angle_gamma   90.00
#
_symmetry.space_group_name_H-M   'P 1'
#
loop_
_entity.id
_entity.type
_entity.pdbx_description
1 polymer ?
#
loop_
_entity_poly.entity_id
_entity_poly.type
_entity_poly.pdbx_seq_one_letter_code
_entity_poly.pdbx_strand_id
1 'polypeptide(L)'
;MNAFRLSREGLCGVAGLAGTGHAPTANSPTLRATGPGCGRSFFLLLFCLCGILVARGQSVRWEPAESGLANAIMLVFENCEPDGQPVLPAIPGVTFTSTGRSTSMNIVNFQMTRTVALSYTVRGPQNPPVQIPAFTVKTDKGPLPVAPFRVAAPAAPLESVASAKLIPSRTSVWAGEVFGLNYELSAARRANPQVSPTFDWTAAPLVAEDWSKPEVSESVVAGDRRVNVVF
;
A
#
# COMPACT_ATOMS: atom_id res chain seq x y z
N MET A 1 -15.82 37.48 -11.01
CA MET A 1 -16.87 38.31 -11.63
C MET A 1 -16.57 38.45 -13.13
N ASN A 2 -17.42 37.85 -14.00
CA ASN A 2 -17.49 37.85 -15.49
C ASN A 2 -18.50 36.72 -15.91
N ALA A 3 -18.55 36.19 -17.14
CA ALA A 3 -19.49 35.09 -17.51
C ALA A 3 -18.97 34.04 -18.53
N PHE A 4 -19.01 32.76 -18.14
CA PHE A 4 -18.23 31.68 -18.77
C PHE A 4 -18.90 30.95 -19.95
N ARG A 5 -18.05 30.50 -20.91
CA ARG A 5 -18.37 29.47 -21.93
C ARG A 5 -17.10 28.73 -22.43
N LEU A 6 -17.26 27.60 -23.12
CA LEU A 6 -16.26 26.51 -23.28
C LEU A 6 -15.55 26.38 -24.66
N SER A 7 -14.28 25.89 -24.67
CA SER A 7 -13.60 25.05 -25.71
C SER A 7 -12.20 24.59 -25.18
N ARG A 8 -11.76 23.30 -25.12
CA ARG A 8 -11.27 22.34 -26.17
C ARG A 8 -10.05 22.86 -26.98
N GLU A 9 -8.86 22.22 -27.16
CA GLU A 9 -8.16 20.94 -26.77
C GLU A 9 -6.60 21.16 -26.86
N GLY A 10 -5.60 20.26 -26.62
CA GLY A 10 -5.47 18.87 -26.09
C GLY A 10 -4.23 18.07 -26.66
N LEU A 11 -3.74 17.01 -25.96
CA LEU A 11 -2.80 15.90 -26.43
C LEU A 11 -1.31 16.25 -26.76
N CYS A 12 -0.26 15.37 -26.72
CA CYS A 12 0.02 14.01 -26.17
C CYS A 12 1.54 13.62 -26.24
N GLY A 13 2.04 12.64 -25.44
CA GLY A 13 3.18 11.74 -25.80
C GLY A 13 4.62 12.00 -25.23
N VAL A 14 5.58 11.05 -25.34
CA VAL A 14 5.89 9.93 -24.41
C VAL A 14 7.29 9.28 -24.66
N ALA A 15 8.06 8.97 -23.59
CA ALA A 15 9.24 8.04 -23.47
C ALA A 15 10.48 8.18 -24.43
N GLY A 16 11.69 7.65 -24.15
CA GLY A 16 12.29 7.01 -22.95
C GLY A 16 13.57 6.17 -23.26
N LEU A 17 14.37 5.79 -22.24
CA LEU A 17 15.49 4.80 -22.25
C LEU A 17 16.76 5.17 -23.08
N ALA A 18 17.99 4.65 -22.88
CA ALA A 18 18.63 3.82 -21.83
C ALA A 18 20.18 4.03 -21.87
N GLY A 19 20.97 3.38 -20.99
CA GLY A 19 22.44 3.38 -21.07
C GLY A 19 23.13 2.22 -20.33
N THR A 20 24.30 1.79 -20.81
CA THR A 20 25.13 0.69 -20.26
C THR A 20 26.64 0.95 -20.49
N GLY A 21 27.49 0.56 -19.53
CA GLY A 21 28.93 0.86 -19.50
C GLY A 21 29.88 -0.16 -20.16
N HIS A 22 31.19 0.09 -20.05
CA HIS A 22 32.29 -0.67 -20.65
C HIS A 22 32.94 -1.73 -19.71
N ALA A 23 33.82 -2.56 -20.29
CA ALA A 23 34.66 -3.61 -19.67
C ALA A 23 36.01 -3.01 -19.13
N PRO A 24 37.17 -3.71 -18.88
CA PRO A 24 37.51 -5.14 -19.12
C PRO A 24 38.53 -5.88 -18.17
N THR A 25 38.61 -7.22 -18.34
CA THR A 25 39.81 -8.13 -18.28
C THR A 25 40.73 -8.31 -17.03
N ALA A 26 41.54 -9.41 -17.11
CA ALA A 26 42.69 -9.85 -16.28
C ALA A 26 42.38 -10.63 -14.98
N ASN A 27 43.07 -11.71 -14.60
CA ASN A 27 44.14 -12.50 -15.26
C ASN A 27 44.12 -13.97 -14.77
N SER A 28 44.65 -14.91 -15.57
CA SER A 28 44.83 -16.33 -15.20
C SER A 28 46.25 -16.62 -14.68
N PRO A 29 46.41 -17.61 -13.78
CA PRO A 29 47.64 -18.42 -13.73
C PRO A 29 47.35 -19.93 -13.85
N THR A 30 48.15 -20.62 -14.67
CA THR A 30 48.09 -22.07 -14.90
C THR A 30 49.10 -22.81 -14.03
N LEU A 31 48.73 -23.94 -13.42
CA LEU A 31 49.69 -24.86 -12.77
C LEU A 31 49.25 -26.33 -12.90
N ARG A 32 50.22 -27.22 -13.14
CA ARG A 32 50.04 -28.68 -13.33
C ARG A 32 51.17 -29.46 -12.66
N ALA A 33 50.82 -30.38 -11.76
CA ALA A 33 51.49 -31.67 -11.50
C ALA A 33 50.52 -32.49 -10.61
N THR A 34 50.08 -33.73 -10.87
CA THR A 34 50.71 -35.00 -11.28
C THR A 34 51.62 -35.64 -10.23
N GLY A 35 51.06 -36.57 -9.45
CA GLY A 35 51.77 -37.46 -8.51
C GLY A 35 50.79 -38.40 -7.80
N PRO A 36 50.91 -39.74 -7.90
CA PRO A 36 49.89 -40.67 -7.38
C PRO A 36 50.25 -41.35 -6.04
N GLY A 37 49.24 -41.47 -5.16
CA GLY A 37 49.16 -42.43 -4.05
C GLY A 37 47.68 -42.66 -3.74
N CYS A 38 47.09 -43.86 -3.84
CA CYS A 38 47.45 -45.15 -3.26
C CYS A 38 47.31 -45.17 -1.73
N GLY A 39 46.13 -45.59 -1.22
CA GLY A 39 45.94 -45.92 0.19
C GLY A 39 44.65 -45.40 0.87
N ARG A 40 43.59 -46.22 0.88
CA ARG A 40 42.66 -46.40 2.03
C ARG A 40 42.06 -45.13 2.69
N SER A 41 41.08 -44.46 2.06
CA SER A 41 40.12 -43.56 2.77
C SER A 41 38.78 -43.31 2.03
N PHE A 42 38.34 -44.24 1.18
CA PHE A 42 37.19 -44.03 0.28
C PHE A 42 35.81 -44.48 0.83
N PHE A 43 35.58 -44.44 2.16
CA PHE A 43 34.33 -44.97 2.74
C PHE A 43 33.75 -44.21 3.95
N LEU A 44 34.35 -43.09 4.37
CA LEU A 44 33.90 -42.31 5.54
C LEU A 44 33.62 -40.82 5.26
N LEU A 45 33.42 -40.46 3.98
CA LEU A 45 33.10 -39.09 3.54
C LEU A 45 31.84 -39.02 2.66
N LEU A 46 31.03 -40.09 2.64
CA LEU A 46 29.79 -40.20 1.84
C LEU A 46 28.49 -40.12 2.67
N PHE A 47 28.60 -39.94 3.99
CA PHE A 47 27.44 -39.93 4.91
C PHE A 47 27.13 -38.55 5.53
N CYS A 48 27.93 -37.52 5.23
CA CYS A 48 27.73 -36.16 5.74
C CYS A 48 27.07 -35.20 4.73
N LEU A 49 26.61 -35.70 3.58
CA LEU A 49 25.60 -35.02 2.76
C LEU A 49 24.19 -35.42 3.24
N CYS A 50 23.91 -35.19 4.52
CA CYS A 50 22.55 -35.26 5.02
C CYS A 50 21.79 -34.09 4.38
N GLY A 51 20.95 -34.39 3.39
CA GLY A 51 20.36 -33.37 2.52
C GLY A 51 19.55 -32.35 3.32
N ILE A 52 19.67 -31.08 2.94
CA ILE A 52 18.76 -30.03 3.43
C ILE A 52 17.39 -30.29 2.81
N LEU A 53 16.66 -31.23 3.41
CA LEU A 53 15.25 -31.43 3.19
C LEU A 53 14.54 -30.16 3.63
N VAL A 54 14.24 -29.29 2.66
CA VAL A 54 13.36 -28.14 2.83
C VAL A 54 11.95 -28.67 3.05
N ALA A 55 11.70 -29.18 4.26
CA ALA A 55 10.37 -29.50 4.73
C ALA A 55 9.52 -28.24 4.60
N ARG A 56 8.53 -28.28 3.70
CA ARG A 56 7.52 -27.21 3.52
C ARG A 56 6.59 -27.20 4.73
N GLY A 57 7.13 -26.76 5.86
CA GLY A 57 6.44 -26.71 7.14
C GLY A 57 5.15 -25.92 7.04
N GLN A 58 4.11 -26.43 7.69
CA GLN A 58 2.86 -25.72 7.89
C GLN A 58 3.13 -24.38 8.59
N SER A 59 2.60 -23.29 8.03
CA SER A 59 2.87 -21.93 8.51
C SER A 59 1.59 -21.11 8.62
N VAL A 60 1.53 -20.20 9.60
CA VAL A 60 0.45 -19.21 9.73
C VAL A 60 1.07 -17.85 9.99
N ARG A 61 0.81 -16.87 9.13
CA ARG A 61 1.43 -15.53 9.20
C ARG A 61 0.50 -14.43 8.72
N TRP A 62 0.82 -13.20 9.10
CA TRP A 62 0.17 -12.01 8.58
C TRP A 62 0.89 -11.48 7.34
N GLU A 63 0.13 -11.09 6.33
CA GLU A 63 0.60 -10.34 5.15
C GLU A 63 -0.30 -9.11 4.91
N PRO A 64 0.20 -8.00 4.33
CA PRO A 64 -0.66 -6.93 3.83
C PRO A 64 -1.59 -7.44 2.73
N ALA A 65 -2.82 -6.93 2.64
CA ALA A 65 -3.71 -7.30 1.54
C ALA A 65 -3.39 -6.49 0.27
N GLU A 66 -3.36 -7.15 -0.88
CA GLU A 66 -3.07 -6.53 -2.20
C GLU A 66 -4.12 -5.50 -2.67
N SER A 67 -5.20 -5.31 -1.92
CA SER A 67 -6.32 -4.39 -2.21
C SER A 67 -5.98 -2.88 -2.20
N GLY A 68 -4.71 -2.50 -2.07
CA GLY A 68 -4.26 -1.10 -2.01
C GLY A 68 -4.60 -0.34 -0.72
N LEU A 69 -5.37 -0.94 0.20
CA LEU A 69 -5.76 -0.35 1.47
C LEU A 69 -4.75 -0.70 2.57
N ALA A 70 -4.05 0.30 3.12
CA ALA A 70 -3.01 0.10 4.15
C ALA A 70 -3.52 -0.60 5.44
N ASN A 71 -4.82 -0.50 5.74
CA ASN A 71 -5.47 -1.16 6.88
C ASN A 71 -6.16 -2.49 6.52
N ALA A 72 -5.99 -2.99 5.30
CA ALA A 72 -6.41 -4.33 4.91
C ALA A 72 -5.24 -5.31 5.03
N ILE A 73 -5.47 -6.44 5.68
CA ILE A 73 -4.47 -7.48 5.97
C ILE A 73 -5.07 -8.85 5.69
N MET A 74 -4.21 -9.85 5.52
CA MET A 74 -4.64 -11.25 5.44
C MET A 74 -3.85 -12.14 6.40
N LEU A 75 -4.55 -13.10 6.99
CA LEU A 75 -3.96 -14.19 7.76
C LEU A 75 -3.81 -15.38 6.82
N VAL A 76 -2.56 -15.67 6.43
CA VAL A 76 -2.19 -16.68 5.45
C VAL A 76 -1.77 -17.96 6.15
N PHE A 77 -2.41 -19.06 5.76
CA PHE A 77 -2.16 -20.42 6.20
C PHE A 77 -1.55 -21.20 5.03
N GLU A 78 -0.42 -21.86 5.25
CA GLU A 78 0.21 -22.75 4.27
C GLU A 78 0.21 -24.18 4.78
N ASN A 79 -0.17 -25.11 3.91
CA ASN A 79 -0.25 -26.56 4.14
C ASN A 79 -1.12 -26.99 5.34
N CYS A 80 -1.95 -26.08 5.84
CA CYS A 80 -2.94 -26.25 6.89
C CYS A 80 -4.17 -25.37 6.61
N GLU A 81 -5.28 -25.61 7.30
CA GLU A 81 -6.48 -24.77 7.31
C GLU A 81 -6.89 -24.41 8.74
N PRO A 82 -7.45 -23.21 9.00
CA PRO A 82 -7.98 -22.86 10.30
C PRO A 82 -9.16 -23.76 10.70
N ASP A 83 -9.13 -24.21 11.96
CA ASP A 83 -10.22 -24.94 12.61
C ASP A 83 -11.33 -23.94 13.01
N GLY A 84 -12.30 -23.76 12.11
CA GLY A 84 -13.34 -22.75 12.23
C GLY A 84 -12.84 -21.32 11.95
N GLN A 85 -13.43 -20.34 12.65
CA GLN A 85 -13.03 -18.94 12.58
C GLN A 85 -11.93 -18.67 13.63
N PRO A 86 -10.72 -18.20 13.25
CA PRO A 86 -9.68 -17.88 14.20
C PRO A 86 -10.10 -16.82 15.21
N VAL A 87 -9.84 -17.11 16.49
CA VAL A 87 -9.99 -16.14 17.59
C VAL A 87 -8.80 -15.19 17.54
N LEU A 88 -9.04 -13.96 17.07
CA LEU A 88 -8.03 -12.90 17.05
C LEU A 88 -7.84 -12.30 18.45
N PRO A 89 -6.64 -11.81 18.79
CA PRO A 89 -6.39 -11.16 20.08
C PRO A 89 -7.19 -9.86 20.20
N ALA A 90 -7.84 -9.66 21.35
CA ALA A 90 -8.54 -8.41 21.67
C ALA A 90 -7.52 -7.29 21.92
N ILE A 91 -7.65 -6.17 21.21
CA ILE A 91 -6.77 -5.00 21.32
C ILE A 91 -7.65 -3.77 21.61
N PRO A 92 -7.39 -2.99 22.67
CA PRO A 92 -8.21 -1.83 23.01
C PRO A 92 -8.32 -0.81 21.86
N GLY A 93 -9.55 -0.38 21.55
CA GLY A 93 -9.82 0.59 20.48
C GLY A 93 -9.60 0.07 19.05
N VAL A 94 -9.45 -1.25 18.86
CA VAL A 94 -9.24 -1.87 17.54
C VAL A 94 -10.33 -2.89 17.25
N THR A 95 -10.90 -2.81 16.04
CA THR A 95 -11.91 -3.74 15.52
C THR A 95 -11.39 -4.42 14.26
N PHE A 96 -11.48 -5.75 14.23
CA PHE A 96 -11.23 -6.55 13.02
C PHE A 96 -12.56 -6.90 12.36
N THR A 97 -12.70 -6.59 11.07
CA THR A 97 -13.84 -7.01 10.25
C THR A 97 -13.34 -8.01 9.21
N SER A 98 -13.84 -9.25 9.25
CA SER A 98 -13.55 -10.24 8.19
C SER A 98 -14.19 -9.79 6.88
N THR A 99 -13.43 -9.82 5.79
CA THR A 99 -13.87 -9.39 4.45
C THR A 99 -13.91 -10.54 3.43
N GLY A 100 -13.35 -11.71 3.76
CA GLY A 100 -13.46 -12.90 2.93
C GLY A 100 -12.47 -14.01 3.26
N ARG A 101 -12.59 -15.12 2.53
CA ARG A 101 -11.63 -16.23 2.50
C ARG A 101 -11.29 -16.54 1.04
N SER A 102 -10.01 -16.69 0.73
CA SER A 102 -9.55 -17.28 -0.53
C SER A 102 -8.80 -18.57 -0.25
N THR A 103 -8.79 -19.47 -1.23
CA THR A 103 -8.08 -20.75 -1.18
C THR A 103 -7.38 -20.98 -2.51
N SER A 104 -6.08 -21.22 -2.48
CA SER A 104 -5.24 -21.49 -3.65
C SER A 104 -4.53 -22.83 -3.50
N MET A 105 -4.29 -23.49 -4.64
CA MET A 105 -3.49 -24.70 -4.74
C MET A 105 -2.47 -24.50 -5.87
N ASN A 106 -1.20 -24.61 -5.53
CA ASN A 106 -0.10 -24.46 -6.48
C ASN A 106 0.68 -25.79 -6.55
N ILE A 107 1.02 -26.25 -7.75
CA ILE A 107 1.75 -27.49 -7.98
C ILE A 107 3.01 -27.15 -8.78
N VAL A 108 4.17 -27.19 -8.13
CA VAL A 108 5.47 -26.88 -8.74
C VAL A 108 6.38 -28.09 -8.55
N ASN A 109 6.95 -28.62 -9.64
CA ASN A 109 7.83 -29.80 -9.61
C ASN A 109 7.22 -30.98 -8.84
N PHE A 110 5.95 -31.29 -9.10
CA PHE A 110 5.12 -32.28 -8.39
C PHE A 110 4.88 -32.01 -6.88
N GLN A 111 5.41 -30.92 -6.31
CA GLN A 111 5.09 -30.51 -4.94
C GLN A 111 3.81 -29.67 -4.92
N MET A 112 2.76 -30.22 -4.32
CA MET A 112 1.51 -29.51 -4.05
C MET A 112 1.66 -28.65 -2.79
N THR A 113 1.45 -27.35 -2.92
CA THR A 113 1.32 -26.40 -1.79
C THR A 113 -0.13 -25.90 -1.76
N ARG A 114 -0.77 -25.94 -0.60
CA ARG A 114 -2.13 -25.40 -0.39
C ARG A 114 -2.04 -24.15 0.48
N THR A 115 -2.67 -23.07 0.03
CA THR A 115 -2.69 -21.80 0.76
C THR A 115 -4.12 -21.37 1.00
N VAL A 116 -4.43 -20.93 2.23
CA VAL A 116 -5.70 -20.30 2.59
C VAL A 116 -5.41 -18.93 3.15
N ALA A 117 -6.06 -17.89 2.63
CA ALA A 117 -5.96 -16.55 3.20
C ALA A 117 -7.33 -16.13 3.75
N LEU A 118 -7.34 -15.63 4.98
CA LEU A 118 -8.49 -14.94 5.58
C LEU A 118 -8.24 -13.44 5.55
N SER A 119 -9.05 -12.71 4.81
CA SER A 119 -8.93 -11.25 4.64
C SER A 119 -9.64 -10.50 5.75
N TYR A 120 -9.01 -9.46 6.28
CA TYR A 120 -9.56 -8.60 7.32
C TYR A 120 -9.30 -7.12 7.01
N THR A 121 -10.28 -6.27 7.32
CA THR A 121 -10.07 -4.84 7.48
C THR A 121 -9.90 -4.51 8.96
N VAL A 122 -8.83 -3.80 9.30
CA VAL A 122 -8.57 -3.28 10.64
C VAL A 122 -9.13 -1.86 10.74
N ARG A 123 -9.85 -1.56 11.82
CA ARG A 123 -10.20 -0.19 12.23
C ARG A 123 -9.60 0.07 13.60
N GLY A 124 -9.04 1.26 13.82
CA GLY A 124 -8.39 1.62 15.09
C GLY A 124 -7.74 3.01 15.02
N PRO A 125 -6.97 3.41 16.05
CA PRO A 125 -6.25 4.68 16.05
C PRO A 125 -5.21 4.74 14.92
N GLN A 126 -5.00 5.94 14.37
CA GLN A 126 -4.04 6.18 13.29
C GLN A 126 -2.60 6.37 13.79
N ASN A 127 -2.44 6.78 15.05
CA ASN A 127 -1.16 6.97 15.72
C ASN A 127 -1.32 6.62 17.22
N PRO A 128 -0.53 5.70 17.80
CA PRO A 128 0.46 4.84 17.13
C PRO A 128 -0.19 3.83 16.17
N PRO A 129 0.57 3.28 15.20
CA PRO A 129 0.08 2.20 14.33
C PRO A 129 -0.35 0.96 15.12
N VAL A 130 -1.40 0.28 14.66
CA VAL A 130 -1.94 -0.90 15.33
C VAL A 130 -0.93 -2.06 15.35
N GLN A 131 -0.57 -2.49 16.55
CA GLN A 131 0.34 -3.61 16.79
C GLN A 131 -0.46 -4.83 17.23
N ILE A 132 -0.57 -5.84 16.36
CA ILE A 132 -1.15 -7.14 16.67
C ILE A 132 -0.11 -7.94 17.48
N PRO A 133 -0.45 -8.46 18.67
CA PRO A 133 0.46 -9.31 19.44
C PRO A 133 0.58 -10.70 18.83
N ALA A 134 1.57 -11.46 19.27
CA ALA A 134 1.67 -12.89 18.95
C ALA A 134 0.49 -13.65 19.57
N PHE A 135 -0.04 -14.65 18.86
CA PHE A 135 -1.13 -15.50 19.34
C PHE A 135 -1.07 -16.89 18.70
N THR A 136 -1.94 -17.81 19.12
CA THR A 136 -1.99 -19.18 18.62
C THR A 136 -3.33 -19.45 17.95
N VAL A 137 -3.30 -19.99 16.74
CA VAL A 137 -4.49 -20.35 15.96
C VAL A 137 -4.63 -21.87 15.93
N LYS A 138 -5.86 -22.38 16.10
CA LYS A 138 -6.17 -23.79 15.87
C LYS A 138 -6.23 -24.07 14.36
N THR A 139 -5.59 -25.14 13.92
CA THR A 139 -5.64 -25.61 12.53
C THR A 139 -5.92 -27.11 12.48
N ASP A 140 -6.28 -27.61 11.29
CA ASP A 140 -6.42 -29.05 11.02
C ASP A 140 -5.12 -29.85 11.25
N LYS A 141 -3.96 -29.17 11.38
CA LYS A 141 -2.66 -29.74 11.75
C LYS A 141 -2.22 -29.41 13.19
N GLY A 142 -3.16 -28.99 14.04
CA GLY A 142 -2.93 -28.63 15.44
C GLY A 142 -2.77 -27.11 15.67
N PRO A 143 -2.42 -26.69 16.90
CA PRO A 143 -2.21 -25.29 17.23
C PRO A 143 -0.91 -24.76 16.58
N LEU A 144 -0.99 -23.63 15.87
CA LEU A 144 0.16 -22.98 15.24
C LEU A 144 0.33 -21.54 15.76
N PRO A 145 1.58 -21.10 16.06
CA PRO A 145 1.86 -19.74 16.49
C PRO A 145 1.85 -18.77 15.31
N VAL A 146 1.31 -17.58 15.54
CA VAL A 146 1.33 -16.45 14.60
C VAL A 146 2.23 -15.36 15.17
N ALA A 147 3.19 -14.90 14.37
CA ALA A 147 4.11 -13.83 14.73
C ALA A 147 3.37 -12.50 14.99
N PRO A 148 3.89 -11.62 15.87
CA PRO A 148 3.31 -10.30 16.07
C PRO A 148 3.45 -9.46 14.78
N PHE A 149 2.43 -8.69 14.43
CA PHE A 149 2.38 -7.95 13.17
C PHE A 149 2.01 -6.49 13.40
N ARG A 150 2.73 -5.59 12.75
CA ARG A 150 2.37 -4.17 12.73
C ARG A 150 1.54 -3.90 11.48
N VAL A 151 0.27 -3.57 11.67
CA VAL A 151 -0.58 -3.08 10.59
C VAL A 151 0.05 -1.77 10.09
N ALA A 152 0.14 -1.59 8.77
CA ALA A 152 0.54 -0.30 8.24
C ALA A 152 -0.46 0.76 8.73
N ALA A 153 0.03 1.96 9.04
CA ALA A 153 -0.86 3.04 9.46
C ALA A 153 -1.93 3.24 8.36
N PRO A 154 -3.23 3.36 8.71
CA PRO A 154 -4.25 3.67 7.72
C PRO A 154 -3.83 4.90 6.93
N ALA A 155 -4.06 4.88 5.61
CA ALA A 155 -3.82 6.07 4.79
C ALA A 155 -4.55 7.25 5.45
N ALA A 156 -3.84 8.36 5.63
CA ALA A 156 -4.38 9.52 6.35
C ALA A 156 -5.71 9.93 5.68
N PRO A 157 -6.77 10.21 6.48
CA PRO A 157 -8.13 10.32 5.97
C PRO A 157 -8.20 11.46 4.94
N LEU A 158 -9.08 11.33 3.93
CA LEU A 158 -9.02 12.18 2.74
C LEU A 158 -8.99 13.67 3.10
N GLU A 159 -9.76 14.07 4.11
CA GLU A 159 -9.92 15.43 4.62
C GLU A 159 -8.60 16.00 5.20
N SER A 160 -7.74 15.13 5.74
CA SER A 160 -6.38 15.50 6.18
C SER A 160 -5.40 15.67 5.03
N VAL A 161 -5.63 14.98 3.91
CA VAL A 161 -4.78 15.01 2.72
C VAL A 161 -5.21 16.12 1.76
N ALA A 162 -6.51 16.33 1.58
CA ALA A 162 -7.09 17.32 0.69
C ALA A 162 -8.44 17.83 1.25
N SER A 163 -8.67 19.13 1.18
CA SER A 163 -9.93 19.77 1.56
C SER A 163 -10.34 20.78 0.50
N ALA A 164 -11.58 20.72 0.04
CA ALA A 164 -12.19 21.68 -0.86
C ALA A 164 -13.42 22.29 -0.18
N LYS A 165 -13.56 23.62 -0.19
CA LYS A 165 -14.70 24.33 0.41
C LYS A 165 -15.09 25.55 -0.41
N LEU A 166 -16.40 25.80 -0.47
CA LEU A 166 -17.01 26.94 -1.12
C LEU A 166 -17.64 27.83 -0.03
N ILE A 167 -17.20 29.08 0.07
CA ILE A 167 -17.55 29.97 1.18
C ILE A 167 -18.21 31.25 0.65
N PRO A 168 -19.48 31.51 1.01
CA PRO A 168 -20.10 32.81 0.77
C PRO A 168 -19.37 33.93 1.52
N SER A 169 -19.08 35.03 0.82
CA SER A 169 -18.57 36.28 1.40
C SER A 169 -19.51 36.90 2.44
N ARG A 170 -20.79 36.52 2.43
CA ARG A 170 -21.84 36.88 3.39
C ARG A 170 -22.75 35.69 3.65
N THR A 171 -23.18 35.49 4.89
CA THR A 171 -24.09 34.40 5.30
C THR A 171 -25.57 34.70 5.09
N SER A 172 -25.91 35.91 4.64
CA SER A 172 -27.28 36.37 4.36
C SER A 172 -27.28 37.26 3.12
N VAL A 173 -28.16 36.98 2.17
CA VAL A 173 -28.32 37.69 0.89
C VAL A 173 -29.79 37.76 0.50
N TRP A 174 -30.18 38.75 -0.30
CA TRP A 174 -31.54 38.88 -0.82
C TRP A 174 -31.73 38.11 -2.15
N ALA A 175 -32.98 37.79 -2.48
CA ALA A 175 -33.31 37.18 -3.78
C ALA A 175 -32.98 38.16 -4.92
N GLY A 176 -32.04 37.77 -5.80
CA GLY A 176 -31.52 38.62 -6.86
C GLY A 176 -30.30 39.49 -6.48
N GLU A 177 -29.80 39.40 -5.24
CA GLU A 177 -28.51 40.00 -4.86
C GLU A 177 -27.35 39.18 -5.44
N VAL A 178 -26.43 39.83 -6.15
CA VAL A 178 -25.16 39.21 -6.58
C VAL A 178 -24.20 39.20 -5.40
N PHE A 179 -23.70 38.02 -5.02
CA PHE A 179 -22.82 37.84 -3.87
C PHE A 179 -21.54 37.09 -4.25
N GLY A 180 -20.43 37.44 -3.60
CA GLY A 180 -19.15 36.77 -3.79
C GLY A 180 -19.14 35.39 -3.13
N LEU A 181 -18.60 34.41 -3.84
CA LEU A 181 -18.20 33.10 -3.33
C LEU A 181 -16.67 33.01 -3.43
N ASN A 182 -16.02 32.50 -2.39
CA ASN A 182 -14.61 32.15 -2.43
C ASN A 182 -14.51 30.63 -2.56
N TYR A 183 -13.67 30.11 -3.45
CA TYR A 183 -13.35 28.68 -3.50
C TYR A 183 -11.95 28.44 -2.95
N GLU A 184 -11.84 27.63 -1.90
CA GLU A 184 -10.57 27.25 -1.28
C GLU A 184 -10.32 25.74 -1.42
N LEU A 185 -9.24 25.40 -2.11
CA LEU A 185 -8.69 24.05 -2.22
C LEU A 185 -7.34 23.99 -1.49
N SER A 186 -7.13 23.01 -0.62
CA SER A 186 -5.85 22.82 0.09
C SER A 186 -5.46 21.35 0.16
N ALA A 187 -4.28 21.01 -0.38
CA ALA A 187 -3.78 19.64 -0.46
C ALA A 187 -2.37 19.49 0.14
N ALA A 188 -2.13 18.41 0.88
CA ALA A 188 -0.85 18.10 1.50
C ALA A 188 0.20 17.74 0.45
N ARG A 189 1.33 18.47 0.42
CA ARG A 189 2.35 18.36 -0.64
C ARG A 189 2.99 16.97 -0.72
N ARG A 190 2.99 16.22 0.39
CA ARG A 190 3.45 14.82 0.46
C ARG A 190 2.66 13.86 -0.45
N ALA A 191 1.44 14.21 -0.84
CA ALA A 191 0.60 13.41 -1.73
C ALA A 191 0.82 13.72 -3.23
N ASN A 192 1.79 14.58 -3.57
CA ASN A 192 2.08 15.04 -4.93
C ASN A 192 0.84 15.50 -5.73
N PRO A 193 -0.02 16.37 -5.17
CA PRO A 193 -1.32 16.69 -5.76
C PRO A 193 -1.17 17.41 -7.11
N GLN A 194 -1.75 16.83 -8.17
CA GLN A 194 -1.82 17.45 -9.49
C GLN A 194 -3.02 18.40 -9.54
N VAL A 195 -2.86 19.60 -8.98
CA VAL A 195 -3.94 20.58 -8.88
C VAL A 195 -4.16 21.27 -10.24
N SER A 196 -5.32 21.03 -10.84
CA SER A 196 -5.77 21.81 -12.01
C SER A 196 -6.27 23.19 -11.57
N PRO A 197 -5.95 24.27 -12.30
CA PRO A 197 -6.56 25.59 -12.11
C PRO A 197 -8.00 25.66 -12.65
N THR A 198 -8.50 24.61 -13.31
CA THR A 198 -9.89 24.55 -13.79
C THR A 198 -10.78 23.95 -12.70
N PHE A 199 -11.67 24.78 -12.13
CA PHE A 199 -12.73 24.34 -11.22
C PHE A 199 -14.06 24.25 -11.98
N ASP A 200 -14.68 23.07 -11.96
CA ASP A 200 -16.01 22.81 -12.53
C ASP A 200 -17.04 22.70 -11.41
N TRP A 201 -18.19 23.38 -11.55
CA TRP A 201 -19.25 23.37 -10.56
C TRP A 201 -20.63 23.58 -11.21
N THR A 202 -21.63 22.84 -10.73
CA THR A 202 -23.02 23.05 -11.13
C THR A 202 -23.65 24.10 -10.23
N ALA A 203 -23.71 25.34 -10.70
CA ALA A 203 -24.21 26.48 -9.92
C ALA A 203 -25.74 26.52 -9.74
N ALA A 204 -26.49 25.80 -10.57
CA ALA A 204 -27.95 25.82 -10.58
C ALA A 204 -28.54 25.55 -9.18
N PRO A 205 -29.51 26.37 -8.68
CA PRO A 205 -30.32 27.35 -9.42
C PRO A 205 -29.69 28.73 -9.63
N LEU A 206 -28.45 28.98 -9.16
CA LEU A 206 -27.76 30.26 -9.34
C LEU A 206 -27.25 30.42 -10.78
N VAL A 207 -27.20 31.66 -11.25
CA VAL A 207 -26.41 32.05 -12.44
C VAL A 207 -24.97 32.25 -11.98
N ALA A 208 -24.04 31.47 -12.52
CA ALA A 208 -22.62 31.61 -12.19
C ALA A 208 -21.96 32.76 -12.97
N GLU A 209 -21.14 33.52 -12.26
CA GLU A 209 -20.10 34.35 -12.85
C GLU A 209 -18.74 33.65 -12.84
N ASP A 210 -17.77 34.18 -13.59
CA ASP A 210 -16.43 33.63 -13.67
C ASP A 210 -15.69 33.74 -12.34
N TRP A 211 -15.03 32.64 -11.99
CA TRP A 211 -13.94 32.58 -11.03
C TRP A 211 -12.83 33.56 -11.41
N SER A 212 -12.16 34.15 -10.42
CA SER A 212 -10.96 34.95 -10.70
C SER A 212 -9.84 34.08 -11.25
N LYS A 213 -8.73 34.71 -11.66
CA LYS A 213 -7.48 33.97 -11.83
C LYS A 213 -7.13 33.33 -10.46
N PRO A 214 -6.82 32.01 -10.41
CA PRO A 214 -6.44 31.37 -9.15
C PRO A 214 -5.13 31.89 -8.59
N GLU A 215 -5.09 32.09 -7.28
CA GLU A 215 -3.88 32.33 -6.51
C GLU A 215 -3.38 31.02 -5.90
N VAL A 216 -2.14 30.64 -6.21
CA VAL A 216 -1.49 29.42 -5.70
C VAL A 216 -0.46 29.80 -4.64
N SER A 217 -0.55 29.21 -3.46
CA SER A 217 0.38 29.44 -2.34
C SER A 217 0.83 28.12 -1.70
N GLU A 218 2.00 28.13 -1.07
CA GLU A 218 2.40 27.05 -0.15
C GLU A 218 2.37 27.57 1.28
N SER A 219 1.80 26.77 2.19
CA SER A 219 1.77 27.07 3.64
C SER A 219 2.20 25.85 4.46
N VAL A 220 2.41 26.03 5.76
CA VAL A 220 2.62 24.92 6.71
C VAL A 220 1.50 24.97 7.75
N VAL A 221 0.73 23.89 7.86
CA VAL A 221 -0.41 23.76 8.77
C VAL A 221 -0.20 22.53 9.63
N ALA A 222 -0.17 22.69 10.96
CA ALA A 222 0.11 21.61 11.92
C ALA A 222 1.41 20.81 11.63
N GLY A 223 2.42 21.44 11.03
CA GLY A 223 3.68 20.81 10.60
C GLY A 223 3.69 20.27 9.17
N ASP A 224 2.52 20.11 8.53
CA ASP A 224 2.40 19.67 7.15
C ASP A 224 2.53 20.83 6.16
N ARG A 225 3.45 20.72 5.19
CA ARG A 225 3.48 21.63 4.03
C ARG A 225 2.31 21.30 3.09
N ARG A 226 1.47 22.29 2.80
CA ARG A 226 0.31 22.21 1.91
C ARG A 226 0.45 23.15 0.73
N VAL A 227 -0.12 22.76 -0.41
CA VAL A 227 -0.39 23.64 -1.56
C VAL A 227 -1.85 24.08 -1.43
N ASN A 228 -2.09 25.37 -1.51
CA ASN A 228 -3.42 25.96 -1.46
C ASN A 228 -3.70 26.71 -2.77
N VAL A 229 -4.94 26.63 -3.26
CA VAL A 229 -5.42 27.39 -4.41
C VAL A 229 -6.71 28.08 -4.02
N VAL A 230 -6.79 29.37 -4.30
CA VAL A 230 -7.94 30.24 -3.96
C VAL A 230 -8.44 30.96 -5.21
N PHE A 231 -9.76 31.10 -5.32
CA PHE A 231 -10.51 31.83 -6.37
C PHE A 231 -11.65 32.64 -5.73
#